data_AF-A0A7K8VWC7-F1
#
_entry.id   AF-A0A7K8VWC7-F1
#
_cell.length_a   1.000
_cell.length_b   1.000
_cell.length_c   1.000
_cell.angle_alpha   90.00
_cell.angle_beta   90.00
_cell.angle_gamma   90.00
#
_symmetry.space_group_name_H-M   'P 1'
#
loop_
_entity.id
_entity.type
_entity.pdbx_description
1 polymer ?
#
loop_
_entity_poly.entity_id
_entity_poly.type
_entity_poly.pdbx_seq_one_letter_code
_entity_poly.pdbx_strand_id
1 'polypeptide(L)'
;RNHFAKVHLQALSSDEIKAVRQKKIVPLASKLRFIPKVNGLRPIVKVSGVVEAQAFSRESRKKKMHHYNTQLKNLFSVLNYERTINPSILGSSVFGKDDIYKKWKQFVTKVLASGAEIPHFYCVKTDVSRAYDTIPHKKLVEVISRILKPEKRTVYCIRRYAVIMITTSGEARRFYRIHVSTFKDFMPDMKQFVSQLQESASLQNAIVVEQ
;
A
#
# COMPACT_ATOMS: atom_id res chain seq x y z
N ARG A 1 22.64 24.85 -7.41
CA ARG A 1 22.35 23.84 -8.47
C ARG A 1 22.61 22.38 -8.03
N ASN A 2 23.43 22.10 -7.02
CA ASN A 2 23.76 20.73 -6.56
C ASN A 2 22.62 19.89 -5.93
N HIS A 3 21.46 20.49 -5.65
CA HIS A 3 20.32 19.76 -5.08
C HIS A 3 19.57 18.91 -6.12
N PHE A 4 19.61 19.25 -7.42
CA PHE A 4 18.92 18.48 -8.46
C PHE A 4 19.61 17.14 -8.76
N ALA A 5 20.95 17.11 -8.70
CA ALA A 5 21.75 15.90 -8.89
C ALA A 5 21.45 14.82 -7.82
N LYS A 6 21.13 15.23 -6.59
CA LYS A 6 20.76 14.30 -5.50
C LYS A 6 19.41 13.60 -5.71
N VAL A 7 18.56 14.12 -6.59
CA VAL A 7 17.15 13.70 -6.76
C VAL A 7 16.91 13.00 -8.11
N HIS A 8 17.95 12.76 -8.92
CA HIS A 8 17.83 12.16 -10.25
C HIS A 8 16.76 12.83 -11.14
N LEU A 9 16.55 14.14 -10.98
CA LEU A 9 15.61 14.89 -11.82
C LEU A 9 16.31 15.37 -13.08
N GLN A 10 15.77 14.99 -14.24
CA GLN A 10 16.20 15.46 -15.54
C GLN A 10 15.20 16.50 -16.07
N ALA A 11 15.71 17.62 -16.57
CA ALA A 11 14.89 18.57 -17.31
C ALA A 11 14.52 17.97 -18.67
N LEU A 12 13.24 17.97 -19.02
CA LEU A 12 12.76 17.54 -20.33
C LEU A 12 12.95 18.66 -21.35
N SER A 13 13.35 18.31 -22.57
CA SER A 13 13.42 19.23 -23.70
C SER A 13 12.00 19.57 -24.22
N SER A 14 11.89 20.68 -24.96
CA SER A 14 10.63 21.07 -25.59
C SER A 14 10.06 19.99 -26.52
N ASP A 15 10.92 19.23 -27.18
CA ASP A 15 10.51 18.16 -28.09
C ASP A 15 10.07 16.90 -27.34
N GLU A 16 10.73 16.56 -26.23
CA GLU A 16 10.29 15.50 -25.33
C GLU A 16 8.92 15.81 -24.73
N ILE A 17 8.69 17.07 -24.33
CA ILE A 17 7.38 17.52 -23.83
C ILE A 17 6.30 17.37 -24.91
N LYS A 18 6.59 17.75 -26.16
CA LYS A 18 5.67 17.58 -27.30
C LYS A 18 5.40 16.10 -27.61
N ALA A 19 6.43 15.25 -27.59
CA ALA A 19 6.29 13.82 -27.83
C ALA A 19 5.45 13.13 -26.73
N VAL A 20 5.64 13.54 -25.48
CA VAL A 20 4.85 13.05 -24.35
C VAL A 20 3.40 13.53 -24.43
N ARG A 21 3.15 14.78 -24.87
CA ARG A 21 1.80 15.31 -25.16
C ARG A 21 1.04 14.51 -26.20
N GLN A 22 1.73 14.05 -27.24
CA GLN A 22 1.14 13.30 -28.35
C GLN A 22 0.79 11.84 -27.98
N LYS A 23 1.38 11.30 -26.91
CA LYS A 23 1.01 9.97 -26.41
C LYS A 23 -0.36 10.02 -25.74
N LYS A 24 -1.28 9.11 -26.11
CA LYS A 24 -2.60 8.94 -25.47
C LYS A 24 -2.52 8.72 -23.94
N ILE A 25 -1.35 8.31 -23.44
CA ILE A 25 -1.05 8.22 -22.01
C ILE A 25 -0.61 9.62 -21.53
N VAL A 26 -1.58 10.45 -21.18
CA VAL A 26 -1.28 11.77 -20.58
C VAL A 26 -0.44 11.56 -19.32
N PRO A 27 0.81 12.05 -19.26
CA PRO A 27 1.66 11.89 -18.08
C PRO A 27 1.01 12.61 -16.89
N LEU A 28 1.07 11.97 -15.73
CA LEU A 28 0.69 12.63 -14.48
C LEU A 28 1.82 13.58 -14.07
N ALA A 29 1.76 14.80 -14.56
CA ALA A 29 2.65 15.85 -14.08
C ALA A 29 2.15 16.36 -12.71
N SER A 30 3.03 16.90 -11.87
CA SER A 30 2.69 17.36 -10.51
C SER A 30 3.66 18.45 -10.06
N LYS A 31 3.17 19.38 -9.23
CA LYS A 31 4.02 20.45 -8.69
C LYS A 31 4.99 19.88 -7.64
N LEU A 32 6.28 20.07 -7.87
CA LEU A 32 7.34 19.75 -6.93
C LEU A 32 7.36 20.78 -5.78
N ARG A 33 7.48 20.31 -4.55
CA ARG A 33 7.65 21.12 -3.33
C ARG A 33 8.87 20.63 -2.56
N PHE A 34 9.56 21.54 -1.89
CA PHE A 34 10.74 21.19 -1.09
C PHE A 34 10.42 21.41 0.39
N ILE A 35 10.76 20.41 1.22
CA ILE A 35 10.66 20.49 2.69
C ILE A 35 12.08 20.63 3.26
N PRO A 36 12.35 21.67 4.08
CA PRO A 36 13.63 21.79 4.78
C PRO A 36 13.95 20.58 5.67
N LYS A 37 15.20 20.15 5.65
CA LYS A 37 15.81 19.12 6.49
C LYS A 37 17.18 19.61 6.97
N VAL A 38 17.67 19.01 8.06
CA VAL A 38 18.94 19.39 8.70
C VAL A 38 20.09 19.50 7.68
N ASN A 39 20.17 18.57 6.72
CA ASN A 39 21.26 18.52 5.73
C ASN A 39 20.81 18.83 4.29
N GLY A 40 19.69 19.55 4.10
CA GLY A 40 19.24 19.98 2.78
C GLY A 40 17.72 20.00 2.58
N LEU A 41 17.27 19.80 1.35
CA LEU A 41 15.87 19.85 0.98
C LEU A 41 15.35 18.46 0.62
N ARG A 42 14.19 18.09 1.17
CA ARG A 42 13.46 16.89 0.74
C ARG A 42 12.43 17.27 -0.34
N PRO A 43 12.61 16.81 -1.58
CA PRO A 43 11.60 16.97 -2.62
C PRO A 43 10.39 16.10 -2.29
N ILE A 44 9.20 16.65 -2.44
CA ILE A 44 7.93 15.94 -2.38
C ILE A 44 7.03 16.43 -3.50
N VAL A 45 6.25 15.51 -4.07
CA VAL A 45 5.22 15.85 -5.05
C VAL A 45 3.86 15.63 -4.42
N LYS A 46 2.94 16.57 -4.64
CA LYS A 46 1.52 16.28 -4.43
C LYS A 46 0.99 15.81 -5.77
N VAL A 47 0.58 14.55 -5.84
CA VAL A 47 -0.17 14.03 -6.97
C VAL A 47 -1.55 14.71 -6.96
N SER A 48 -1.65 15.89 -7.57
CA SER A 48 -2.85 16.72 -7.49
C SER A 48 -3.29 17.36 -8.81
N GLY A 49 -2.63 17.09 -9.94
CA GLY A 49 -3.17 17.55 -11.21
C GLY A 49 -2.25 17.32 -12.39
N VAL A 50 -2.77 16.60 -13.39
CA VAL A 50 -2.22 16.54 -14.75
C VAL A 50 -1.98 17.96 -15.27
N VAL A 51 -0.72 18.30 -15.58
CA VAL A 51 -0.29 19.68 -15.93
C VAL A 51 -0.79 20.13 -17.31
N GLU A 52 -1.28 19.23 -18.16
CA GLU A 52 -1.83 19.57 -19.49
C GLU A 52 -3.35 19.39 -19.59
N ALA A 53 -4.04 19.72 -18.51
CA ALA A 53 -5.49 19.68 -18.43
C ALA A 53 -6.15 21.04 -18.70
N GLN A 54 -5.69 21.79 -19.71
CA GLN A 54 -6.54 22.81 -20.32
C GLN A 54 -7.59 22.16 -21.26
N ALA A 55 -7.32 20.95 -21.78
CA ALA A 55 -8.24 20.22 -22.66
C ALA A 55 -9.26 19.32 -21.94
N PHE A 56 -9.16 19.12 -20.61
CA PHE A 56 -10.05 18.23 -19.85
C PHE A 56 -10.75 18.95 -18.71
N SER A 57 -12.07 18.74 -18.60
CA SER A 57 -12.88 19.28 -17.50
C SER A 57 -12.31 18.87 -16.13
N ARG A 58 -12.55 19.69 -15.10
CA ARG A 58 -12.16 19.39 -13.71
C ARG A 58 -12.68 18.03 -13.23
N GLU A 59 -13.81 17.59 -13.77
CA GLU A 59 -14.45 16.33 -13.40
C GLU A 59 -13.77 15.12 -14.05
N SER A 60 -13.46 15.17 -15.34
CA SER A 60 -12.74 14.12 -16.05
C SER A 60 -11.36 13.84 -15.43
N ARG A 61 -10.70 14.89 -14.92
CA ARG A 61 -9.44 14.77 -14.14
C ARG A 61 -9.62 13.98 -12.84
N LYS A 62 -10.63 14.33 -12.05
CA LYS A 62 -10.92 13.66 -10.78
C LYS A 62 -11.24 12.18 -11.03
N LYS A 63 -12.03 11.88 -12.05
CA LYS A 63 -12.37 10.50 -12.46
C LYS A 63 -11.12 9.69 -12.81
N LYS A 64 -10.21 10.24 -13.63
CA LYS A 64 -8.96 9.56 -14.01
C LYS A 64 -8.03 9.31 -12.82
N MET A 65 -7.87 10.28 -11.92
CA MET A 65 -7.02 10.12 -10.73
C MET A 65 -7.63 9.15 -9.72
N HIS A 66 -8.96 9.17 -9.57
CA HIS A 66 -9.68 8.20 -8.77
C HIS A 66 -9.46 6.78 -9.31
N HIS A 67 -9.56 6.59 -10.62
CA HIS A 67 -9.31 5.31 -11.28
C HIS A 67 -7.90 4.76 -10.97
N TYR A 68 -6.84 5.56 -11.13
CA TYR A 68 -5.48 5.12 -10.80
C TYR A 68 -5.32 4.75 -9.33
N ASN A 69 -5.85 5.57 -8.42
CA ASN A 69 -5.79 5.27 -6.99
C ASN A 69 -6.56 3.98 -6.65
N THR A 70 -7.68 3.73 -7.32
CA THR A 70 -8.45 2.49 -7.15
C THR A 70 -7.67 1.29 -7.66
N GLN A 71 -7.00 1.37 -8.82
CA GLN A 71 -6.13 0.30 -9.31
C GLN A 71 -4.98 -0.01 -8.35
N LEU A 72 -4.31 1.02 -7.82
CA LEU A 72 -3.24 0.84 -6.83
C LEU A 72 -3.76 0.23 -5.52
N LYS A 73 -4.93 0.66 -5.04
CA LYS A 73 -5.58 0.07 -3.86
C LYS A 73 -5.94 -1.39 -4.09
N ASN A 74 -6.43 -1.74 -5.28
CA ASN A 74 -6.75 -3.11 -5.64
C ASN A 74 -5.50 -3.98 -5.64
N LEU A 75 -4.44 -3.53 -6.32
CA LEU A 75 -3.16 -4.23 -6.36
C LEU A 75 -2.60 -4.42 -4.94
N PHE A 76 -2.60 -3.37 -4.12
CA PHE A 76 -2.15 -3.45 -2.73
C PHE A 76 -2.98 -4.46 -1.92
N SER A 77 -4.29 -4.49 -2.12
CA SER A 77 -5.18 -5.44 -1.43
C SER A 77 -4.92 -6.89 -1.87
N VAL A 78 -4.70 -7.12 -3.16
CA VAL A 78 -4.31 -8.44 -3.70
C VAL A 78 -2.95 -8.89 -3.18
N LEU A 79 -1.95 -8.01 -3.14
CA LEU A 79 -0.64 -8.34 -2.57
C LEU A 79 -0.72 -8.65 -1.07
N ASN A 80 -1.60 -7.97 -0.32
CA ASN A 80 -1.87 -8.31 1.06
C ASN A 80 -2.53 -9.68 1.21
N TYR A 81 -3.44 -10.04 0.31
CA TYR A 81 -4.02 -11.39 0.27
C TYR A 81 -2.95 -12.45 0.02
N GLU A 82 -2.13 -12.29 -1.02
CA GLU A 82 -1.02 -13.22 -1.31
C GLU A 82 -0.06 -13.38 -0.13
N ARG A 83 0.22 -12.29 0.59
CA ARG A 83 0.98 -12.32 1.84
C ARG A 83 0.32 -13.19 2.91
N THR A 84 -1.01 -13.14 3.06
CA THR A 84 -1.70 -13.97 4.06
C THR A 84 -1.69 -15.45 3.71
N ILE A 85 -1.78 -15.78 2.42
CA ILE A 85 -1.70 -17.16 1.92
C ILE A 85 -0.27 -17.69 2.02
N ASN A 86 0.73 -16.87 1.70
CA ASN A 86 2.14 -17.24 1.79
C ASN A 86 2.96 -16.18 2.54
N PRO A 87 3.00 -16.26 3.89
CA PRO A 87 3.75 -15.32 4.71
C PRO A 87 5.26 -15.31 4.42
N SER A 88 5.81 -16.39 3.86
CA SER A 88 7.24 -16.52 3.58
C SER A 88 7.76 -15.50 2.55
N ILE A 89 6.88 -14.95 1.70
CA ILE A 89 7.22 -13.93 0.69
C ILE A 89 7.87 -12.69 1.31
N LEU A 90 7.52 -12.36 2.54
CA LEU A 90 8.02 -11.17 3.25
C LEU A 90 9.18 -11.46 4.21
N GLY A 91 9.49 -12.74 4.43
CA GLY A 91 10.50 -13.18 5.39
C GLY A 91 10.27 -12.57 6.77
N SER A 92 11.25 -11.83 7.27
CA SER A 92 11.24 -11.21 8.60
C SER A 92 10.62 -9.81 8.63
N SER A 93 9.99 -9.35 7.54
CA SER A 93 9.37 -8.03 7.49
C SER A 93 8.11 -7.96 8.36
N VAL A 94 7.90 -6.82 9.02
CA VAL A 94 6.79 -6.56 9.95
C VAL A 94 6.10 -5.25 9.62
N PHE A 95 4.78 -5.16 9.78
CA PHE A 95 3.98 -4.02 9.33
C PHE A 95 3.36 -3.30 10.52
N GLY A 96 4.19 -2.51 11.21
CA GLY A 96 3.77 -1.68 12.33
C GLY A 96 4.07 -2.28 13.69
N LYS A 97 3.65 -1.57 14.74
CA LYS A 97 4.04 -1.86 16.13
C LYS A 97 3.48 -3.17 16.65
N ASP A 98 2.25 -3.53 16.24
CA ASP A 98 1.60 -4.76 16.70
C ASP A 98 2.33 -6.01 16.19
N ASP A 99 2.76 -6.00 14.94
CA ASP A 99 3.54 -7.10 14.35
C ASP A 99 4.93 -7.19 15.00
N ILE A 100 5.59 -6.05 15.24
CA ILE A 100 6.86 -5.99 15.96
C ILE A 100 6.70 -6.62 17.35
N TYR A 101 5.68 -6.19 18.10
CA TYR A 101 5.41 -6.70 19.44
C TYR A 101 5.15 -8.21 19.42
N LYS A 102 4.32 -8.71 18.50
CA LYS A 102 4.05 -10.15 18.38
C LYS A 102 5.33 -10.96 18.13
N LYS A 103 6.17 -10.51 17.19
CA LYS A 103 7.46 -11.17 16.87
C LYS A 103 8.44 -11.11 18.03
N TRP A 104 8.55 -9.96 18.68
CA TRP A 104 9.40 -9.78 19.84
C TRP A 104 8.97 -10.64 21.02
N LYS A 105 7.66 -10.67 21.32
CA LYS A 105 7.08 -11.52 22.36
C LYS A 105 7.40 -12.99 22.08
N GLN A 106 7.18 -13.47 20.85
CA GLN A 106 7.52 -14.84 20.47
C GLN A 106 9.00 -15.17 20.68
N PHE A 107 9.90 -14.25 20.33
CA PHE A 107 11.33 -14.40 20.56
C PHE A 107 11.66 -14.51 22.05
N VAL A 108 11.21 -13.54 22.86
CA VAL A 108 11.46 -13.51 24.31
C VAL A 108 10.89 -14.75 25.00
N THR A 109 9.66 -15.16 24.66
CA THR A 109 9.06 -16.39 25.22
C THR A 109 9.91 -17.62 24.93
N LYS A 110 10.46 -17.76 23.72
CA LYS A 110 11.34 -18.89 23.38
C LYS A 110 12.64 -18.89 24.16
N VAL A 111 13.24 -17.71 24.35
CA VAL A 111 14.45 -17.55 25.17
C VAL A 111 14.15 -17.98 26.61
N LEU A 112 13.06 -17.47 27.19
CA LEU A 112 12.68 -17.77 28.58
C LEU A 112 12.30 -19.24 28.79
N ALA A 113 11.68 -19.88 27.79
CA ALA A 113 11.31 -21.30 27.87
C ALA A 113 12.53 -22.25 27.84
N SER A 114 13.72 -21.77 27.42
CA SER A 114 14.92 -22.61 27.34
C SER A 114 15.51 -22.99 28.70
N GLY A 115 15.03 -22.40 29.81
CA GLY A 115 15.45 -22.72 31.19
C GLY A 115 16.90 -22.38 31.53
N ALA A 116 17.68 -21.93 30.54
CA ALA A 116 19.04 -21.46 30.69
C ALA A 116 19.08 -20.00 31.16
N GLU A 117 20.23 -19.58 31.68
CA GLU A 117 20.53 -18.17 31.94
C GLU A 117 20.29 -17.33 30.68
N ILE A 118 19.73 -16.13 30.85
CA ILE A 118 19.40 -15.25 29.72
C ILE A 118 20.70 -14.91 28.97
N PRO A 119 20.81 -15.25 27.68
CA PRO A 119 22.04 -14.99 26.93
C PRO A 119 22.22 -13.49 26.68
N HIS A 120 23.48 -13.09 26.52
CA HIS A 120 23.81 -11.72 26.12
C HIS A 120 23.32 -11.47 24.69
N PHE A 121 22.58 -10.37 24.49
CA PHE A 121 22.08 -9.98 23.17
C PHE A 121 22.90 -8.84 22.58
N TYR A 122 23.22 -8.97 21.29
CA TYR A 122 23.76 -7.89 20.48
C TYR A 122 22.69 -7.42 19.51
N CYS A 123 22.44 -6.11 19.49
CA CYS A 123 21.42 -5.50 18.65
C CYS A 123 22.05 -4.53 17.67
N VAL A 124 21.71 -4.65 16.39
CA VAL A 124 22.11 -3.71 15.35
C VAL A 124 20.88 -2.97 14.85
N LYS A 125 20.96 -1.64 14.82
CA LYS A 125 19.94 -0.77 14.22
C LYS A 125 20.54 -0.11 12.99
N THR A 126 19.92 -0.35 11.83
CA THR A 126 20.29 0.28 10.56
C THR A 126 19.14 1.10 10.03
N ASP A 127 19.47 2.18 9.31
CA ASP A 127 18.49 2.98 8.57
C ASP A 127 18.75 2.89 7.06
N VAL A 128 17.69 2.83 6.27
CA VAL A 128 17.78 2.79 4.82
C VAL A 128 17.65 4.19 4.27
N SER A 129 18.78 4.77 3.85
CA SER A 129 18.78 6.10 3.25
C SER A 129 18.02 6.11 1.91
N ARG A 130 17.22 7.16 1.68
CA ARG A 130 16.55 7.42 0.38
C ARG A 130 15.73 6.25 -0.19
N ALA A 131 15.07 5.46 0.66
CA ALA A 131 14.35 4.26 0.25
C ALA A 131 13.37 4.43 -0.94
N TYR A 132 12.73 5.60 -1.08
CA TYR A 132 11.84 5.88 -2.23
C TYR A 132 12.60 6.23 -3.51
N ASP A 133 13.75 6.91 -3.41
CA ASP A 133 14.51 7.39 -4.56
C ASP A 133 15.36 6.26 -5.18
N THR A 134 15.64 5.21 -4.42
CA THR A 134 16.50 4.09 -4.81
C THR A 134 15.73 2.83 -5.20
N ILE A 135 14.43 2.94 -5.50
CA ILE A 135 13.62 1.76 -5.89
C ILE A 135 14.00 1.32 -7.31
N PRO A 136 14.57 0.12 -7.51
CA PRO A 136 14.85 -0.40 -8.84
C PRO A 136 13.54 -0.83 -9.53
N HIS A 137 12.95 0.04 -10.36
CA HIS A 137 11.64 -0.20 -10.98
C HIS A 137 11.52 -1.52 -11.76
N LYS A 138 12.56 -1.92 -12.51
CA LYS A 138 12.56 -3.22 -13.22
C LYS A 138 12.44 -4.40 -12.25
N LYS A 139 13.18 -4.35 -11.15
CA LYS A 139 13.15 -5.39 -10.11
C LYS A 139 11.83 -5.36 -9.33
N LEU A 140 11.27 -4.19 -9.09
CA LEU A 140 9.94 -4.06 -8.47
C LEU A 140 8.87 -4.78 -9.30
N VAL A 141 8.83 -4.54 -10.62
CA VAL A 141 7.89 -5.20 -11.51
C VAL A 141 8.11 -6.71 -11.51
N GLU A 142 9.36 -7.16 -11.61
CA GLU A 142 9.72 -8.58 -11.54
C GLU A 142 9.24 -9.25 -10.24
N VAL A 143 9.45 -8.61 -9.08
CA VAL A 143 9.00 -9.11 -7.77
C VAL A 143 7.48 -9.20 -7.73
N ILE A 144 6.76 -8.17 -8.18
CA ILE A 144 5.29 -8.19 -8.24
C ILE A 144 4.80 -9.32 -9.15
N SER A 145 5.39 -9.48 -10.34
CA SER A 145 5.03 -10.56 -11.28
C SER A 145 5.27 -11.95 -10.68
N ARG A 146 6.36 -12.15 -9.94
CA ARG A 146 6.65 -13.43 -9.26
C ARG A 146 5.64 -13.78 -8.16
N ILE A 147 5.09 -12.77 -7.50
CA ILE A 147 4.05 -12.95 -6.48
C ILE A 147 2.72 -13.29 -7.17
N LEU A 148 2.30 -12.47 -8.13
CA LEU A 148 0.98 -12.60 -8.77
C LEU A 148 0.89 -13.77 -9.76
N LYS A 149 2.02 -14.22 -10.34
CA LYS A 149 2.10 -15.36 -11.27
C LYS A 149 1.03 -15.27 -12.37
N PRO A 150 1.06 -14.23 -13.23
CA PRO A 150 0.02 -13.98 -14.22
C PRO A 150 -0.26 -15.17 -15.15
N GLU A 151 0.72 -16.04 -15.37
CA GLU A 151 0.59 -17.31 -16.10
C GLU A 151 -0.47 -18.25 -15.51
N LYS A 152 -0.73 -18.18 -14.19
CA LYS A 152 -1.76 -18.97 -13.52
C LYS A 152 -3.19 -18.47 -13.77
N ARG A 153 -3.35 -17.26 -14.32
CA ARG A 153 -4.64 -16.61 -14.58
C ARG A 153 -5.56 -16.62 -13.35
N THR A 154 -4.98 -16.44 -12.15
CA THR A 154 -5.74 -16.35 -10.91
C THR A 154 -6.74 -15.21 -10.97
N VAL A 155 -8.01 -15.50 -10.69
CA VAL A 155 -9.07 -14.50 -10.60
C VAL A 155 -9.25 -14.12 -9.13
N TYR A 156 -9.13 -12.83 -8.85
CA TYR A 156 -9.34 -12.26 -7.52
C TYR A 156 -10.70 -11.56 -7.46
N CYS A 157 -11.48 -11.90 -6.44
CA CYS A 157 -12.72 -11.24 -6.08
C CYS A 157 -12.40 -10.13 -5.07
N ILE A 158 -12.76 -8.89 -5.40
CA ILE A 158 -12.52 -7.73 -4.52
C ILE A 158 -13.87 -7.23 -4.00
N ARG A 159 -14.20 -7.56 -2.76
CA ARG A 159 -15.39 -7.06 -2.06
C ARG A 159 -15.06 -5.77 -1.32
N ARG A 160 -15.87 -4.73 -1.53
CA ARG A 160 -15.76 -3.45 -0.81
C ARG A 160 -16.96 -3.31 0.11
N TYR A 161 -16.70 -2.92 1.35
CA TYR A 161 -17.76 -2.76 2.33
C TYR A 161 -17.40 -1.68 3.33
N ALA A 162 -18.44 -1.04 3.87
CA ALA A 162 -18.33 -0.13 4.99
C ALA A 162 -18.71 -0.87 6.27
N VAL A 163 -17.91 -0.66 7.32
CA VAL A 163 -18.25 -1.05 8.69
C VAL A 163 -18.64 0.22 9.43
N ILE A 164 -19.87 0.29 9.90
CA ILE A 164 -20.39 1.39 10.70
C ILE A 164 -20.48 0.92 12.15
N MET A 165 -19.82 1.61 13.07
CA MET A 165 -19.82 1.31 14.50
C MET A 165 -20.21 2.55 15.28
N ILE A 166 -20.94 2.37 16.37
CA ILE A 166 -21.25 3.44 17.32
C ILE A 166 -20.12 3.47 18.36
N THR A 167 -19.49 4.63 18.55
CA THR A 167 -18.48 4.81 19.59
C THR A 167 -19.10 4.82 20.97
N THR A 168 -18.27 4.69 22.00
CA THR A 168 -18.69 4.90 23.39
C THR A 168 -19.29 6.30 23.64
N SER A 169 -18.95 7.28 22.80
CA SER A 169 -19.55 8.63 22.83
C SER A 169 -20.88 8.76 22.08
N GLY A 170 -21.41 7.66 21.50
CA GLY A 170 -22.65 7.67 20.72
C GLY A 170 -22.50 8.12 19.26
N GLU A 171 -21.29 8.42 18.80
CA GLU A 171 -21.05 8.87 17.43
C GLU A 171 -20.89 7.68 16.46
N ALA A 172 -21.56 7.75 15.31
CA ALA A 172 -21.38 6.76 14.25
C ALA A 172 -20.06 6.99 13.50
N ARG A 173 -19.15 6.02 13.57
CA ARG A 173 -17.91 5.98 12.77
C ARG A 173 -18.03 4.98 11.63
N ARG A 174 -17.60 5.41 10.44
CA ARG A 174 -17.60 4.59 9.23
C ARG A 174 -16.17 4.26 8.80
N PHE A 175 -15.89 2.98 8.62
CA PHE A 175 -14.61 2.45 8.15
C PHE A 175 -14.81 1.74 6.82
N TYR A 176 -14.10 2.18 5.78
CA TYR A 176 -14.11 1.50 4.49
C TYR A 176 -13.08 0.38 4.49
N ARG A 177 -13.51 -0.83 4.11
CA ARG A 177 -12.68 -2.03 4.07
C ARG A 177 -12.74 -2.65 2.68
N ILE A 178 -11.66 -3.35 2.34
CA ILE A 178 -11.53 -4.14 1.13
C ILE A 178 -11.17 -5.54 1.58
N HIS A 179 -11.95 -6.51 1.15
CA HIS A 179 -11.66 -7.92 1.30
C HIS A 179 -11.33 -8.51 -0.07
N VAL A 180 -10.29 -9.33 -0.13
CA VAL A 180 -9.86 -10.00 -1.35
C VAL A 180 -9.89 -11.49 -1.09
N SER A 181 -10.45 -12.22 -2.04
CA SER A 181 -10.47 -13.68 -2.09
C SER A 181 -10.23 -14.17 -3.51
N THR A 182 -10.01 -15.46 -3.65
CA THR A 182 -10.05 -16.19 -4.93
C THR A 182 -11.33 -17.01 -5.00
N PHE A 183 -11.57 -17.74 -6.10
CA PHE A 183 -12.71 -18.66 -6.18
C PHE A 183 -12.74 -19.74 -5.09
N LYS A 184 -11.59 -20.08 -4.48
CA LYS A 184 -11.52 -21.14 -3.46
C LYS A 184 -12.12 -20.73 -2.12
N ASP A 185 -12.05 -19.45 -1.82
CA ASP A 185 -12.41 -18.83 -0.55
C ASP A 185 -13.42 -17.68 -0.74
N PHE A 186 -14.03 -17.59 -1.92
CA PHE A 186 -15.06 -16.62 -2.21
C PHE A 186 -16.36 -17.00 -1.51
N MET A 187 -16.89 -16.07 -0.72
CA MET A 187 -18.16 -16.23 -0.01
C MET A 187 -19.20 -15.32 -0.67
N PRO A 188 -20.05 -15.83 -1.59
CA PRO A 188 -21.01 -14.99 -2.29
C PRO A 188 -22.05 -14.41 -1.35
N ASP A 189 -22.48 -15.19 -0.37
CA ASP A 189 -23.50 -14.79 0.60
C ASP A 189 -22.93 -13.84 1.67
N MET A 190 -23.62 -12.70 1.85
CA MET A 190 -23.20 -11.67 2.81
C MET A 190 -23.36 -12.13 4.27
N LYS A 191 -24.33 -12.98 4.57
CA LYS A 191 -24.52 -13.49 5.94
C LYS A 191 -23.34 -14.39 6.32
N GLN A 192 -22.95 -15.32 5.46
CA GLN A 192 -21.77 -16.17 5.68
C GLN A 192 -20.49 -15.34 5.80
N PHE A 193 -20.30 -14.35 4.93
CA PHE A 193 -19.15 -13.45 4.99
C PHE A 193 -19.06 -12.68 6.31
N VAL A 194 -20.19 -12.13 6.79
CA VAL A 194 -20.24 -11.40 8.06
C VAL A 194 -20.00 -12.34 9.24
N SER A 195 -20.50 -13.57 9.21
CA SER A 195 -20.20 -14.58 10.24
C SER A 195 -18.70 -14.86 10.34
N GLN A 196 -18.01 -15.09 9.22
CA GLN A 196 -16.55 -15.28 9.23
C GLN A 196 -15.80 -14.05 9.73
N LEU A 197 -16.27 -12.85 9.37
CA LEU A 197 -15.69 -11.59 9.83
C LEU A 197 -15.85 -11.40 11.35
N GLN A 198 -16.95 -11.87 11.94
CA GLN A 198 -17.17 -11.83 13.38
C GLN A 198 -16.17 -12.73 14.12
N GLU A 199 -15.90 -13.92 13.59
CA GLU A 199 -14.93 -14.87 14.15
C GLU A 199 -13.48 -14.37 14.04
N SER A 200 -13.11 -13.81 12.88
CA SER A 200 -11.72 -13.49 12.56
C SER A 200 -11.26 -12.08 12.95
N ALA A 201 -12.19 -11.11 12.98
CA ALA A 201 -11.85 -9.69 13.12
C ALA A 201 -12.54 -8.99 14.31
N SER A 202 -13.11 -9.76 15.24
CA SER A 202 -13.78 -9.26 16.46
C SER A 202 -14.80 -8.15 16.17
N LEU A 203 -15.57 -8.27 15.08
CA LEU A 203 -16.63 -7.32 14.75
C LEU A 203 -17.75 -7.43 15.80
N GLN A 204 -17.96 -6.36 16.56
CA GLN A 204 -19.00 -6.26 17.57
C GLN A 204 -19.72 -4.93 17.42
N ASN A 205 -21.04 -4.91 17.63
CA ASN A 205 -21.88 -3.70 17.57
C ASN A 205 -21.68 -2.90 16.28
N ALA A 206 -21.65 -3.60 15.14
CA ALA A 206 -21.31 -3.04 13.84
C ALA A 206 -22.34 -3.38 12.78
N ILE A 207 -22.62 -2.43 11.88
CA ILE A 207 -23.41 -2.63 10.66
C ILE A 207 -22.44 -2.74 9.49
N VAL A 208 -22.58 -3.81 8.71
CA VAL A 208 -21.78 -4.04 7.50
C VAL A 208 -22.63 -3.72 6.27
N VAL A 209 -22.15 -2.84 5.40
CA VAL A 209 -22.83 -2.42 4.17
C VAL A 209 -21.91 -2.69 2.99
N GLU A 210 -22.31 -3.57 2.07
CA GLU A 210 -21.60 -3.80 0.82
C GLU A 210 -21.76 -2.59 -0.13
N GLN A 211 -20.71 -2.24 -0.88
CA GLN A 211 -20.64 -1.04 -1.73
C GLN A 211 -20.57 -1.34 -3.21
#